data_AF-A0A935BBB7-F1
#
_entry.id   AF-A0A935BBB7-F1
#
_cell.length_a   1.000
_cell.length_b   1.000
_cell.length_c   1.000
_cell.angle_alpha   90.00
_cell.angle_beta   90.00
_cell.angle_gamma   90.00
#
_symmetry.space_group_name_H-M   'P 1'
#
loop_
_entity.id
_entity.type
_entity.pdbx_description
1 polymer ?
#
loop_
_entity_poly.entity_id
_entity_poly.type
_entity_poly.pdbx_seq_one_letter_code
_entity_poly.pdbx_strand_id
1 'polypeptide(L)'
;MTALHRHLTPTNTPTATPTSTPTNTPTATPTNTPTATPTSTPTATPTNTPTAPPTATPTATPTPVSVPTAVSVAANVTSAGATAHTVTTTYTDNTGINVSTLNGADHNVTGPNAFGATPLFISVDVNTNGTPRVATYSLIPPGGSWDAGDNGTYVINMQPNQVSDIDGNFVPAGVIGSFTVNIGGATPTPTATPTSTPTATPTATPTSSPTATPTGTPTSTPTSTPTGTPTATPTATPTPPPGSCAVANTSVYGYNRDTNRLVRFNAATPGTLLLDVALTGLATDEFLVGIDYRPAGGALYGIVANATRTRVVAINQSGEVVQVGNELTTDARLGIRC
;
A
#
# COMPACT_ATOMS: atom_id res chain seq x y z
N MET A 1 -31.91 47.33 -54.33
CA MET A 1 -31.16 46.14 -54.77
C MET A 1 -31.45 45.02 -53.80
N THR A 2 -32.05 43.96 -54.31
CA THR A 2 -32.51 42.74 -53.64
C THR A 2 -31.33 41.83 -53.30
N ALA A 3 -31.30 41.24 -52.11
CA ALA A 3 -30.74 39.90 -51.82
C ALA A 3 -30.99 39.58 -50.33
N LEU A 4 -32.11 38.94 -50.00
CA LEU A 4 -32.27 37.48 -49.83
C LEU A 4 -31.51 36.90 -48.62
N HIS A 5 -32.32 36.56 -47.61
CA HIS A 5 -32.02 35.70 -46.49
C HIS A 5 -31.34 34.40 -46.95
N ARG A 6 -30.10 34.15 -46.50
CA ARG A 6 -29.45 32.85 -46.66
C ARG A 6 -29.98 31.87 -45.62
N HIS A 7 -30.74 30.93 -46.13
CA HIS A 7 -31.25 29.73 -45.47
C HIS A 7 -30.07 28.80 -45.12
N LEU A 8 -29.85 28.54 -43.83
CA LEU A 8 -28.92 27.51 -43.36
C LEU A 8 -29.67 26.16 -43.37
N THR A 9 -29.32 25.27 -44.30
CA THR A 9 -29.74 23.86 -44.24
C THR A 9 -28.74 23.07 -43.38
N PRO A 10 -29.16 22.33 -42.35
CA PRO A 10 -28.27 21.44 -41.61
C PRO A 10 -27.91 20.20 -42.43
N THR A 11 -26.61 19.92 -42.56
CA THR A 11 -26.10 18.65 -43.12
C THR A 11 -25.93 17.65 -41.99
N ASN A 12 -26.83 16.67 -41.90
CA ASN A 12 -26.59 15.46 -41.13
C ASN A 12 -26.18 14.35 -42.11
N THR A 13 -24.92 13.91 -42.03
CA THR A 13 -24.42 12.74 -42.78
C THR A 13 -24.42 11.53 -41.83
N PRO A 14 -25.33 10.56 -41.97
CA PRO A 14 -25.19 9.28 -41.30
C PRO A 14 -24.36 8.33 -42.20
N THR A 15 -23.17 7.97 -41.76
CA THR A 15 -22.35 6.91 -42.36
C THR A 15 -22.38 5.68 -41.45
N ALA A 16 -23.09 4.64 -41.88
CA ALA A 16 -22.84 3.27 -41.45
C ALA A 16 -23.26 2.33 -42.59
N THR A 17 -22.29 1.75 -43.28
CA THR A 17 -22.51 0.65 -44.24
C THR A 17 -22.03 -0.64 -43.56
N PRO A 18 -22.92 -1.48 -43.03
CA PRO A 18 -22.54 -2.83 -42.63
C PRO A 18 -22.57 -3.75 -43.85
N THR A 19 -21.40 -4.24 -44.27
CA THR A 19 -21.29 -5.29 -45.27
C THR A 19 -21.08 -6.62 -44.55
N SER A 20 -22.11 -7.48 -44.49
CA SER A 20 -21.94 -8.89 -44.16
C SER A 20 -22.28 -9.73 -45.39
N THR A 21 -21.29 -10.46 -45.90
CA THR A 21 -21.44 -11.40 -47.01
C THR A 21 -21.47 -12.81 -46.43
N PRO A 22 -22.63 -13.47 -46.26
CA PRO A 22 -22.68 -14.85 -45.80
C PRO A 22 -22.48 -15.81 -46.99
N THR A 23 -21.35 -16.52 -47.01
CA THR A 23 -21.12 -17.64 -47.93
C THR A 23 -21.54 -18.94 -47.23
N ASN A 24 -22.72 -19.46 -47.55
CA ASN A 24 -23.12 -20.82 -47.17
C ASN A 24 -23.03 -21.72 -48.41
N THR A 25 -22.05 -22.61 -48.44
CA THR A 25 -21.97 -23.71 -49.43
C THR A 25 -22.46 -24.99 -48.74
N PRO A 26 -23.69 -25.46 -48.98
CA PRO A 26 -24.15 -26.73 -48.43
C PRO A 26 -23.64 -27.89 -49.31
N THR A 27 -22.72 -28.69 -48.77
CA THR A 27 -22.31 -29.98 -49.37
C THR A 27 -23.00 -31.12 -48.62
N ALA A 28 -24.16 -31.55 -49.11
CA ALA A 28 -24.72 -32.84 -48.76
C ALA A 28 -24.81 -33.68 -50.04
N THR A 29 -24.01 -34.75 -50.11
CA THR A 29 -24.06 -35.73 -51.19
C THR A 29 -24.95 -36.90 -50.73
N PRO A 30 -26.18 -37.05 -51.22
CA PRO A 30 -26.99 -38.23 -50.91
C PRO A 30 -26.63 -39.37 -51.87
N THR A 31 -25.97 -40.42 -51.35
CA THR A 31 -25.80 -41.69 -52.08
C THR A 31 -26.94 -42.62 -51.69
N ASN A 32 -28.00 -42.66 -52.50
CA ASN A 32 -28.95 -43.76 -52.51
C ASN A 32 -28.99 -44.33 -53.94
N THR A 33 -28.63 -45.60 -54.08
CA THR A 33 -28.72 -46.36 -55.34
C THR A 33 -29.97 -47.24 -55.29
N PRO A 34 -31.05 -46.93 -56.03
CA PRO A 34 -32.13 -47.87 -56.23
C PRO A 34 -32.07 -48.46 -57.65
N THR A 35 -31.73 -49.75 -57.73
CA THR A 35 -31.93 -50.57 -58.93
C THR A 35 -33.33 -51.20 -58.84
N ALA A 36 -34.33 -50.54 -59.43
CA ALA A 36 -35.61 -51.17 -59.75
C ALA A 36 -36.26 -50.45 -60.93
N THR A 37 -36.57 -51.21 -61.98
CA THR A 37 -37.27 -50.79 -63.20
C THR A 37 -38.69 -50.27 -62.86
N PRO A 38 -39.06 -49.02 -63.17
CA PRO A 38 -40.40 -48.53 -62.85
C PRO A 38 -41.36 -48.75 -64.03
N THR A 39 -42.39 -49.57 -63.80
CA THR A 39 -43.63 -49.54 -64.58
C THR A 39 -44.77 -49.25 -63.62
N SER A 40 -45.00 -47.97 -63.33
CA SER A 40 -46.32 -47.46 -62.92
C SER A 40 -46.31 -45.93 -63.04
N THR A 41 -47.35 -45.41 -63.67
CA THR A 41 -47.61 -43.98 -63.87
C THR A 41 -48.02 -43.36 -62.52
N PRO A 42 -47.20 -42.50 -61.88
CA PRO A 42 -47.61 -41.83 -60.66
C PRO A 42 -48.21 -40.47 -61.02
N THR A 43 -49.54 -40.38 -60.96
CA THR A 43 -50.27 -39.12 -60.90
C THR A 43 -50.09 -38.55 -59.48
N ALA A 44 -49.03 -37.79 -59.26
CA ALA A 44 -48.91 -36.92 -58.10
C ALA A 44 -48.36 -35.57 -58.57
N THR A 45 -49.21 -34.55 -58.58
CA THR A 45 -48.78 -33.17 -58.76
C THR A 45 -48.02 -32.77 -57.48
N PRO A 46 -46.69 -32.55 -57.51
CA PRO A 46 -45.98 -32.13 -56.31
C PRO A 46 -46.40 -30.69 -56.00
N THR A 47 -47.22 -30.52 -54.97
CA THR A 47 -47.46 -29.19 -54.41
C THR A 47 -46.28 -28.89 -53.49
N ASN A 48 -45.24 -28.26 -54.04
CA ASN A 48 -44.18 -27.66 -53.25
C ASN A 48 -44.76 -26.43 -52.55
N THR A 49 -45.40 -26.63 -51.39
CA THR A 49 -45.69 -25.52 -50.48
C THR A 49 -44.36 -25.10 -49.88
N PRO A 50 -43.88 -23.85 -50.09
CA PRO A 50 -42.63 -23.39 -49.51
C PRO A 50 -42.74 -23.46 -47.99
N THR A 51 -41.98 -24.35 -47.36
CA THR A 51 -41.76 -24.32 -45.91
C THR A 51 -41.15 -22.96 -45.57
N ALA A 52 -41.79 -22.22 -44.66
CA ALA A 52 -41.31 -20.91 -44.23
C ALA A 52 -39.81 -20.97 -43.87
N PRO A 53 -39.00 -19.98 -44.29
CA PRO A 53 -37.58 -19.97 -43.96
C PRO A 53 -37.42 -19.96 -42.43
N PRO A 54 -36.46 -20.71 -41.85
CA PRO A 54 -36.24 -20.72 -40.42
C PRO A 54 -35.91 -19.29 -39.96
N THR A 55 -36.87 -18.64 -39.29
CA THR A 55 -36.65 -17.34 -38.66
C THR A 55 -36.07 -17.59 -37.27
N ALA A 56 -34.82 -18.03 -37.23
CA ALA A 56 -34.00 -17.85 -36.05
C ALA A 56 -33.11 -16.65 -36.34
N THR A 57 -33.44 -15.50 -35.77
CA THR A 57 -32.50 -14.40 -35.61
C THR A 57 -31.93 -14.50 -34.19
N PRO A 58 -30.91 -15.34 -33.93
CA PRO A 58 -30.15 -15.19 -32.70
C PRO A 58 -29.17 -14.05 -32.95
N THR A 59 -29.52 -12.86 -32.49
CA THR A 59 -28.49 -11.85 -32.24
C THR A 59 -28.80 -11.25 -30.90
N ALA A 60 -28.52 -12.02 -29.84
CA ALA A 60 -28.22 -11.41 -28.56
C ALA A 60 -27.06 -10.45 -28.83
N THR A 61 -27.33 -9.15 -28.79
CA THR A 61 -26.27 -8.15 -28.73
C THR A 61 -25.38 -8.52 -27.54
N PRO A 62 -24.05 -8.67 -27.72
CA PRO A 62 -23.19 -9.00 -26.59
C PRO A 62 -23.40 -7.93 -25.53
N THR A 63 -23.87 -8.33 -24.36
CA THR A 63 -23.97 -7.43 -23.21
C THR A 63 -22.54 -6.96 -22.92
N PRO A 64 -22.27 -5.65 -22.86
CA PRO A 64 -20.93 -5.15 -22.57
C PRO A 64 -20.48 -5.73 -21.23
N VAL A 65 -19.30 -6.33 -21.23
CA VAL A 65 -18.68 -6.88 -20.04
C VAL A 65 -18.24 -5.70 -19.15
N SER A 66 -18.70 -5.67 -17.90
CA SER A 66 -18.21 -4.72 -16.90
C SER A 66 -16.76 -5.06 -16.59
N VAL A 67 -15.89 -4.06 -16.57
CA VAL A 67 -14.50 -4.22 -16.13
C VAL A 67 -14.32 -3.54 -14.78
N PRO A 68 -13.55 -4.13 -13.85
CA PRO A 68 -13.31 -3.51 -12.56
C PRO A 68 -12.53 -2.21 -12.71
N THR A 69 -12.79 -1.28 -11.79
CA THR A 69 -12.14 0.04 -11.71
C THR A 69 -11.28 0.14 -10.46
N ALA A 70 -10.26 1.00 -10.49
CA ALA A 70 -9.36 1.24 -9.37
C ALA A 70 -9.12 2.73 -9.18
N VAL A 71 -9.14 3.19 -7.92
CA VAL A 71 -8.80 4.55 -7.53
C VAL A 71 -7.88 4.51 -6.33
N SER A 72 -6.70 5.13 -6.44
CA SER A 72 -5.71 5.19 -5.38
C SER A 72 -5.66 6.56 -4.72
N VAL A 73 -5.55 6.55 -3.40
CA VAL A 73 -5.39 7.72 -2.55
C VAL A 73 -4.20 7.50 -1.62
N ALA A 74 -3.34 8.51 -1.56
CA ALA A 74 -2.20 8.58 -0.65
C ALA A 74 -2.03 10.02 -0.15
N ALA A 75 -1.52 10.19 1.07
CA ALA A 75 -1.28 11.52 1.63
C ALA A 75 -0.03 12.14 1.01
N ASN A 76 0.01 13.47 0.90
CA ASN A 76 1.25 14.15 0.53
C ASN A 76 2.30 14.01 1.64
N VAL A 77 3.57 13.93 1.24
CA VAL A 77 4.70 13.84 2.17
C VAL A 77 5.32 15.22 2.32
N THR A 78 5.34 15.76 3.54
CA THR A 78 5.90 17.09 3.84
C THR A 78 7.02 17.09 4.88
N SER A 79 7.33 15.91 5.43
CA SER A 79 8.33 15.72 6.47
C SER A 79 9.30 14.61 6.09
N ALA A 80 10.58 14.81 6.36
CA ALA A 80 11.63 13.83 6.09
C ALA A 80 11.64 12.67 7.09
N GLY A 81 12.35 11.59 6.75
CA GLY A 81 12.79 10.53 7.66
C GLY A 81 11.89 9.30 7.71
N ALA A 82 10.66 9.34 7.19
CA ALA A 82 9.83 8.14 7.09
C ALA A 82 10.42 7.18 6.03
N THR A 83 10.51 5.90 6.39
CA THR A 83 11.12 4.84 5.56
C THR A 83 10.09 4.04 4.75
N ALA A 84 8.82 4.37 4.87
CA ALA A 84 7.72 3.79 4.11
C ALA A 84 6.60 4.81 3.92
N HIS A 85 5.79 4.62 2.89
CA HIS A 85 4.62 5.44 2.58
C HIS A 85 3.41 4.57 2.24
N THR A 86 2.29 4.84 2.89
CA THR A 86 1.06 4.07 2.70
C THR A 86 0.25 4.60 1.52
N VAL A 87 -0.14 3.69 0.63
CA VAL A 87 -1.05 3.95 -0.49
C VAL A 87 -2.29 3.08 -0.30
N THR A 88 -3.48 3.66 -0.42
CA THR A 88 -4.74 2.91 -0.38
C THR A 88 -5.38 2.92 -1.75
N THR A 89 -5.89 1.78 -2.20
CA THR A 89 -6.56 1.64 -3.50
C THR A 89 -7.91 0.98 -3.33
N THR A 90 -8.95 1.66 -3.79
CA THR A 90 -10.31 1.13 -3.82
C THR A 90 -10.57 0.51 -5.19
N TYR A 91 -10.90 -0.77 -5.20
CA TYR A 91 -11.33 -1.52 -6.37
C TYR A 91 -12.85 -1.70 -6.33
N THR A 92 -13.52 -1.42 -7.45
CA THR A 92 -14.97 -1.52 -7.56
C THR A 92 -15.37 -2.17 -8.87
N ASP A 93 -16.30 -3.10 -8.78
CA ASP A 93 -16.97 -3.74 -9.91
C ASP A 93 -18.40 -4.13 -9.52
N ASN A 94 -19.26 -4.48 -10.49
CA ASN A 94 -20.63 -4.89 -10.25
C ASN A 94 -20.77 -6.36 -9.78
N THR A 95 -19.85 -7.26 -10.14
CA THR A 95 -19.92 -8.68 -9.74
C THR A 95 -19.01 -8.99 -8.55
N GLY A 96 -17.94 -8.21 -8.39
CA GLY A 96 -17.08 -8.24 -7.21
C GLY A 96 -15.63 -8.47 -7.55
N ILE A 97 -14.75 -7.93 -6.72
CA ILE A 97 -13.30 -8.10 -6.86
C ILE A 97 -12.89 -9.47 -6.33
N ASN A 98 -12.07 -10.17 -7.11
CA ASN A 98 -11.44 -11.41 -6.68
C ASN A 98 -10.24 -11.08 -5.80
N VAL A 99 -10.43 -11.14 -4.48
CA VAL A 99 -9.40 -10.75 -3.48
C VAL A 99 -8.13 -11.60 -3.61
N SER A 100 -8.21 -12.83 -4.12
CA SER A 100 -7.04 -13.69 -4.32
C SER A 100 -6.06 -13.16 -5.36
N THR A 101 -6.48 -12.19 -6.20
CA THR A 101 -5.62 -11.55 -7.20
C THR A 101 -4.85 -10.35 -6.65
N LEU A 102 -5.24 -9.78 -5.51
CA LEU A 102 -4.57 -8.64 -4.90
C LEU A 102 -3.21 -9.03 -4.34
N ASN A 103 -2.14 -8.40 -4.84
CA ASN A 103 -0.77 -8.69 -4.41
C ASN A 103 0.22 -7.53 -4.73
N GLY A 104 1.51 -7.73 -4.47
CA GLY A 104 2.53 -6.68 -4.64
C GLY A 104 2.82 -6.28 -6.10
N ALA A 105 2.38 -7.06 -7.09
CA ALA A 105 2.57 -6.76 -8.50
C ALA A 105 1.47 -5.84 -9.09
N ASP A 106 0.40 -5.56 -8.33
CA ASP A 106 -0.76 -4.78 -8.78
C ASP A 106 -0.36 -3.40 -9.31
N HIS A 107 0.59 -2.74 -8.63
CA HIS A 107 0.95 -1.35 -8.91
C HIS A 107 2.43 -1.18 -9.23
N ASN A 108 2.70 -0.15 -10.03
CA ASN A 108 4.01 0.45 -10.15
C ASN A 108 3.89 1.95 -9.83
N VAL A 109 4.65 2.43 -8.86
CA VAL A 109 4.73 3.86 -8.55
C VAL A 109 5.96 4.44 -9.22
N THR A 110 5.75 5.44 -10.06
CA THR A 110 6.82 6.20 -10.70
C THR A 110 6.96 7.58 -10.06
N GLY A 111 8.15 8.15 -10.09
CA GLY A 111 8.42 9.45 -9.49
C GLY A 111 9.59 10.19 -10.13
N PRO A 112 10.04 11.29 -9.51
CA PRO A 112 11.20 12.07 -9.96
C PRO A 112 12.46 11.20 -10.06
N ASN A 113 13.48 11.71 -10.76
CA ASN A 113 14.80 11.07 -10.87
C ASN A 113 14.77 9.62 -11.38
N ALA A 114 13.82 9.32 -12.29
CA ALA A 114 13.57 7.98 -12.83
C ALA A 114 13.24 6.92 -11.76
N PHE A 115 12.68 7.35 -10.62
CA PHE A 115 12.18 6.43 -9.61
C PHE A 115 11.06 5.56 -10.18
N GLY A 116 11.13 4.26 -9.89
CA GLY A 116 10.11 3.27 -10.15
C GLY A 116 10.19 2.18 -9.09
N ALA A 117 9.06 1.84 -8.47
CA ALA A 117 8.99 0.79 -7.47
C ALA A 117 7.63 0.11 -7.45
N THR A 118 7.63 -1.20 -7.17
CA THR A 118 6.44 -2.00 -6.89
C THR A 118 6.12 -1.93 -5.40
N PRO A 119 5.03 -1.29 -4.96
CA PRO A 119 4.64 -1.26 -3.56
C PRO A 119 4.37 -2.67 -3.00
N LEU A 120 4.70 -2.88 -1.73
CA LEU A 120 4.33 -4.11 -1.04
C LEU A 120 2.84 -4.12 -0.74
N PHE A 121 2.11 -5.15 -1.13
CA PHE A 121 0.74 -5.37 -0.68
C PHE A 121 0.72 -5.73 0.81
N ILE A 122 -0.05 -4.99 1.59
CA ILE A 122 -0.14 -5.16 3.05
C ILE A 122 -1.42 -5.89 3.43
N SER A 123 -2.56 -5.41 2.94
CA SER A 123 -3.86 -5.99 3.30
C SER A 123 -4.98 -5.50 2.41
N VAL A 124 -6.13 -6.17 2.52
CA VAL A 124 -7.43 -5.70 2.05
C VAL A 124 -8.37 -5.57 3.25
N ASP A 125 -9.30 -4.63 3.20
CA ASP A 125 -10.29 -4.37 4.25
C ASP A 125 -11.14 -5.60 4.60
N VAL A 126 -11.61 -6.33 3.58
CA VAL A 126 -12.36 -7.58 3.72
C VAL A 126 -11.73 -8.64 2.84
N ASN A 127 -11.26 -9.75 3.44
CA ASN A 127 -10.48 -10.80 2.78
C ASN A 127 -11.30 -11.85 2.02
N THR A 128 -12.51 -11.48 1.56
CA THR A 128 -13.39 -12.33 0.75
C THR A 128 -13.80 -11.60 -0.51
N ASN A 129 -14.18 -12.31 -1.57
CA ASN A 129 -14.61 -11.67 -2.82
C ASN A 129 -15.83 -10.76 -2.61
N GLY A 130 -15.88 -9.64 -3.35
CA GLY A 130 -17.01 -8.70 -3.32
C GLY A 130 -16.60 -7.28 -3.69
N THR A 131 -17.50 -6.32 -3.48
CA THR A 131 -17.31 -4.94 -3.93
C THR A 131 -17.92 -3.94 -2.93
N PRO A 132 -17.29 -2.78 -2.69
CA PRO A 132 -15.91 -2.45 -3.08
C PRO A 132 -14.89 -3.25 -2.23
N ARG A 133 -13.62 -3.24 -2.65
CA ARG A 133 -12.49 -3.71 -1.83
C ARG A 133 -11.43 -2.65 -1.72
N VAL A 134 -10.96 -2.40 -0.50
CA VAL A 134 -9.94 -1.38 -0.22
C VAL A 134 -8.64 -2.08 0.15
N ALA A 135 -7.68 -2.06 -0.75
CA ALA A 135 -6.35 -2.61 -0.56
C ALA A 135 -5.39 -1.53 -0.04
N THR A 136 -4.49 -1.92 0.85
CA THR A 136 -3.43 -1.09 1.43
C THR A 136 -2.07 -1.61 0.96
N TYR A 137 -1.24 -0.69 0.48
CA TYR A 137 0.11 -0.95 -0.02
C TYR A 137 1.13 -0.06 0.71
N SER A 138 2.38 -0.51 0.75
CA SER A 138 3.52 0.21 1.34
C SER A 138 4.61 0.42 0.30
N LEU A 139 4.93 1.69 0.03
CA LEU A 139 6.01 2.10 -0.86
C LEU A 139 7.26 2.45 -0.05
N ILE A 140 8.42 1.92 -0.44
CA ILE A 140 9.71 2.33 0.13
C ILE A 140 10.20 3.57 -0.65
N PRO A 141 10.58 4.67 0.02
CA PRO A 141 11.11 5.87 -0.63
C PRO A 141 12.42 5.60 -1.40
N PRO A 142 12.78 6.44 -2.38
CA PRO A 142 14.12 6.43 -2.94
C PRO A 142 15.17 6.56 -1.80
N GLY A 143 16.28 5.82 -1.89
CA GLY A 143 17.30 5.83 -0.84
C GLY A 143 16.89 5.22 0.51
N GLY A 144 15.64 4.77 0.68
CA GLY A 144 15.15 4.10 1.89
C GLY A 144 14.52 5.02 2.94
N SER A 145 14.57 6.35 2.76
CA SER A 145 13.88 7.31 3.62
C SER A 145 13.56 8.59 2.85
N TRP A 146 12.38 9.17 3.09
CA TRP A 146 12.02 10.43 2.46
C TRP A 146 12.95 11.57 2.86
N ASP A 147 13.50 12.27 1.89
CA ASP A 147 14.28 13.49 2.09
C ASP A 147 13.95 14.57 1.04
N ALA A 148 14.62 15.72 1.10
CA ALA A 148 14.37 16.83 0.19
C ALA A 148 14.77 16.53 -1.27
N GLY A 149 15.63 15.54 -1.51
CA GLY A 149 16.01 15.05 -2.83
C GLY A 149 14.89 14.25 -3.52
N ASP A 150 13.92 13.75 -2.74
CA ASP A 150 12.76 13.02 -3.23
C ASP A 150 11.58 13.92 -3.65
N ASN A 151 11.74 15.24 -3.54
CA ASN A 151 10.66 16.17 -3.84
C ASN A 151 10.16 16.04 -5.29
N GLY A 152 8.83 15.96 -5.44
CA GLY A 152 8.14 15.93 -6.73
C GLY A 152 6.84 15.13 -6.71
N THR A 153 6.34 14.79 -7.90
CA THR A 153 5.06 14.08 -8.06
C THR A 153 5.30 12.60 -8.29
N TYR A 154 4.60 11.77 -7.51
CA TYR A 154 4.60 10.32 -7.62
C TYR A 154 3.27 9.86 -8.19
N VAL A 155 3.33 9.04 -9.24
CA VAL A 155 2.16 8.55 -9.98
C VAL A 155 1.99 7.06 -9.70
N ILE A 156 0.79 6.66 -9.30
CA ILE A 156 0.43 5.29 -9.01
C ILE A 156 -0.21 4.70 -10.26
N ASN A 157 0.43 3.69 -10.84
CA ASN A 157 -0.01 3.05 -12.07
C ASN A 157 -0.49 1.63 -11.80
N MET A 158 -1.68 1.30 -12.25
CA MET A 158 -2.19 -0.06 -12.35
C MET A 158 -1.39 -0.84 -13.40
N GLN A 159 -0.88 -2.00 -13.02
CA GLN A 159 -0.23 -2.93 -13.95
C GLN A 159 -1.27 -3.78 -14.69
N PRO A 160 -1.01 -4.16 -15.95
CA PRO A 160 -1.94 -4.97 -16.73
C PRO A 160 -2.09 -6.37 -16.12
N ASN A 161 -3.32 -6.90 -16.20
CA ASN A 161 -3.65 -8.29 -15.85
C ASN A 161 -3.31 -8.68 -14.40
N GLN A 162 -3.38 -7.75 -13.45
CA GLN A 162 -3.08 -8.04 -12.04
C GLN A 162 -4.33 -8.30 -11.22
N VAL A 163 -5.24 -7.32 -11.14
CA VAL A 163 -6.43 -7.42 -10.30
C VAL A 163 -7.64 -7.72 -11.17
N SER A 164 -8.36 -8.80 -10.84
CA SER A 164 -9.55 -9.21 -11.57
C SER A 164 -10.82 -9.09 -10.73
N ASP A 165 -11.96 -9.02 -11.41
CA ASP A 165 -13.24 -9.36 -10.82
C ASP A 165 -13.39 -10.90 -10.68
N ILE A 166 -14.55 -11.36 -10.21
CA ILE A 166 -14.88 -12.78 -10.07
C ILE A 166 -15.19 -13.47 -11.41
N ASP A 167 -15.48 -12.70 -12.46
CA ASP A 167 -15.78 -13.20 -13.81
C ASP A 167 -14.50 -13.31 -14.68
N GLY A 168 -13.36 -12.85 -14.18
CA GLY A 168 -12.05 -12.93 -14.82
C GLY A 168 -11.68 -11.70 -15.66
N ASN A 169 -12.42 -10.60 -15.56
CA ASN A 169 -12.04 -9.34 -16.22
C ASN A 169 -11.07 -8.56 -15.35
N PHE A 170 -10.05 -7.98 -15.97
CA PHE A 170 -8.97 -7.27 -15.27
C PHE A 170 -9.16 -5.77 -15.26
N VAL A 171 -8.68 -5.11 -14.20
CA VAL A 171 -8.60 -3.65 -14.15
C VAL A 171 -7.68 -3.19 -15.28
N PRO A 172 -8.10 -2.22 -16.12
CA PRO A 172 -7.24 -1.68 -17.16
C PRO A 172 -5.96 -1.06 -16.59
N ALA A 173 -4.83 -1.30 -17.25
CA ALA A 173 -3.58 -0.64 -16.90
C ALA A 173 -3.66 0.87 -17.14
N GLY A 174 -3.04 1.66 -16.26
CA GLY A 174 -3.06 3.11 -16.36
C GLY A 174 -2.89 3.82 -15.02
N VAL A 175 -2.98 5.15 -15.05
CA VAL A 175 -2.88 5.97 -13.84
C VAL A 175 -4.16 5.83 -13.01
N ILE A 176 -4.00 5.50 -11.73
CA ILE A 176 -5.11 5.32 -10.77
C ILE A 176 -5.04 6.30 -9.59
N GLY A 177 -3.92 7.00 -9.42
CA GLY A 177 -3.76 8.04 -8.41
C GLY A 177 -2.39 8.71 -8.44
N SER A 178 -2.19 9.69 -7.57
CA SER A 178 -0.90 10.36 -7.38
C SER A 178 -0.79 10.99 -6.00
N PHE A 179 0.43 11.28 -5.56
CA PHE A 179 0.71 12.11 -4.38
C PHE A 179 1.96 12.96 -4.63
N THR A 180 2.15 14.00 -3.83
CA THR A 180 3.33 14.87 -3.92
C THR A 180 4.22 14.74 -2.70
N VAL A 181 5.52 14.78 -2.92
CA VAL A 181 6.55 14.95 -1.88
C VAL A 181 7.04 16.40 -1.97
N ASN A 182 6.91 17.14 -0.88
CA ASN A 182 7.37 18.53 -0.75
C ASN A 182 7.91 18.75 0.67
N ILE A 183 9.12 18.25 0.89
CA ILE A 183 9.87 18.38 2.13
C ILE A 183 10.68 19.67 2.06
N GLY A 184 10.46 20.55 3.02
CA GLY A 184 11.26 21.77 3.17
C GLY A 184 12.74 21.41 3.35
N GLY A 185 13.62 22.05 2.57
CA GLY A 185 15.05 21.85 2.72
C GLY A 185 15.47 22.13 4.15
N ALA A 186 16.25 21.22 4.75
CA ALA A 186 16.82 21.47 6.07
C ALA A 186 17.56 22.81 6.01
N THR A 187 17.13 23.77 6.82
CA THR A 187 18.03 24.87 7.19
C THR A 187 19.25 24.17 7.78
N PRO A 188 20.46 24.35 7.25
CA PRO A 188 21.62 23.64 7.78
C PRO A 188 21.70 23.94 9.27
N THR A 189 21.56 22.92 10.10
CA THR A 189 21.84 23.03 11.52
C THR A 189 23.29 23.54 11.60
N PRO A 190 23.57 24.69 12.25
CA PRO A 190 24.92 25.19 12.33
C PRO A 190 25.79 24.12 12.98
N THR A 191 26.71 23.56 12.20
CA THR A 191 27.72 22.63 12.70
C THR A 191 28.48 23.37 13.78
N ALA A 192 28.33 22.95 15.04
CA ALA A 192 29.14 23.48 16.13
C ALA A 192 30.61 23.37 15.70
N THR A 193 31.27 24.52 15.53
CA THR A 193 32.69 24.58 15.19
C THR A 193 33.45 23.81 16.27
N PRO A 194 34.30 22.83 15.92
CA PRO A 194 34.99 22.03 16.92
C PRO A 194 35.86 22.96 17.77
N THR A 195 35.54 23.06 19.06
CA THR A 195 36.37 23.76 20.04
C THR A 195 37.67 22.98 20.16
N SER A 196 38.78 23.56 19.71
CA SER A 196 40.11 22.97 19.84
C SER A 196 40.46 22.79 21.31
N THR A 197 40.54 21.55 21.78
CA THR A 197 41.09 21.19 23.09
C THR A 197 42.58 21.50 23.09
N PRO A 198 43.11 22.38 23.98
CA PRO A 198 44.53 22.68 24.01
C PRO A 198 45.32 21.48 24.55
N THR A 199 46.14 20.87 23.69
CA THR A 199 47.13 19.86 24.07
C THR A 199 48.34 20.57 24.68
N ALA A 200 48.50 20.50 26.01
CA ALA A 200 49.74 20.88 26.66
C ALA A 200 50.71 19.68 26.60
N THR A 201 51.79 19.82 25.85
CA THR A 201 52.95 18.91 25.89
C THR A 201 54.02 19.53 26.78
N PRO A 202 54.33 18.97 27.96
CA PRO A 202 55.46 19.43 28.75
C PRO A 202 56.72 18.65 28.35
N THR A 203 57.66 19.34 27.70
CA THR A 203 59.06 18.88 27.62
C THR A 203 59.96 20.04 28.01
N ALA A 204 60.37 20.07 29.28
CA ALA A 204 61.46 20.94 29.74
C ALA A 204 62.58 20.05 30.28
N THR A 205 63.70 20.03 29.57
CA THR A 205 64.99 19.54 30.05
C THR A 205 65.67 20.68 30.83
N PRO A 206 66.13 20.49 32.07
CA PRO A 206 66.70 21.57 32.87
C PRO A 206 68.23 21.62 32.71
N THR A 207 68.80 22.80 32.46
CA THR A 207 70.17 23.13 32.90
C THR A 207 70.46 24.64 32.89
N SER A 208 70.87 25.12 34.07
CA SER A 208 71.65 26.35 34.41
C SER A 208 71.07 27.72 34.04
N SER A 209 71.16 28.80 34.81
CA SER A 209 71.63 29.20 36.15
C SER A 209 71.34 30.73 36.20
N PRO A 210 71.17 31.38 37.37
CA PRO A 210 70.15 32.41 37.60
C PRO A 210 70.60 33.85 37.31
N THR A 211 69.62 34.74 37.12
CA THR A 211 69.72 36.14 37.54
C THR A 211 68.33 36.61 37.97
N ALA A 212 68.22 37.07 39.22
CA ALA A 212 67.01 37.62 39.85
C ALA A 212 66.40 38.75 38.99
N THR A 213 65.09 38.99 38.96
CA THR A 213 64.26 39.41 40.09
C THR A 213 62.79 39.38 39.66
N PRO A 214 61.86 38.89 40.50
CA PRO A 214 60.53 39.49 40.51
C PRO A 214 60.08 39.82 41.93
N THR A 215 59.94 41.12 42.15
CA THR A 215 59.14 41.74 43.20
C THR A 215 57.66 41.49 42.88
N GLY A 216 56.91 40.93 43.83
CA GLY A 216 55.45 40.83 43.72
C GLY A 216 54.90 39.56 44.37
N THR A 217 54.46 39.70 45.62
CA THR A 217 53.71 38.68 46.35
C THR A 217 52.34 38.49 45.68
N PRO A 218 51.99 37.32 45.11
CA PRO A 218 50.64 37.07 44.63
C PRO A 218 49.79 36.63 45.82
N THR A 219 48.79 37.44 46.17
CA THR A 219 47.67 37.03 47.01
C THR A 219 46.40 37.28 46.23
N SER A 220 45.84 36.22 45.67
CA SER A 220 44.46 36.24 45.18
C SER A 220 43.79 34.92 45.56
N THR A 221 43.06 34.97 46.66
CA THR A 221 42.05 33.99 47.04
C THR A 221 40.83 34.21 46.13
N PRO A 222 40.44 33.28 45.25
CA PRO A 222 39.21 33.44 44.49
C PRO A 222 38.02 33.08 45.39
N THR A 223 37.27 34.10 45.81
CA THR A 223 35.93 33.93 46.38
C THR A 223 34.92 34.40 45.33
N SER A 224 34.34 33.47 44.57
CA SER A 224 33.16 33.75 43.75
C SER A 224 31.91 33.33 44.53
N THR A 225 31.28 34.30 45.19
CA THR A 225 29.91 34.15 45.71
C THR A 225 28.95 34.43 44.55
N PRO A 226 28.09 33.47 44.14
CA PRO A 226 27.13 33.73 43.07
C PRO A 226 25.99 34.60 43.61
N THR A 227 25.95 35.86 43.20
CA THR A 227 24.80 36.76 43.44
C THR A 227 24.03 36.91 42.14
N GLY A 228 23.15 35.95 41.88
CA GLY A 228 22.15 36.04 40.81
C GLY A 228 20.82 35.56 41.37
N THR A 229 19.91 36.47 41.67
CA THR A 229 18.53 36.17 42.02
C THR A 229 17.67 36.34 40.77
N PRO A 230 17.33 35.29 40.01
CA PRO A 230 16.29 35.39 39.01
C PRO A 230 14.93 35.42 39.71
N THR A 231 14.38 36.61 39.87
CA THR A 231 12.95 36.79 40.17
C THR A 231 12.20 36.89 38.85
N ALA A 232 11.62 35.77 38.43
CA ALA A 232 10.43 35.75 37.59
C ALA A 232 9.59 34.57 38.06
N THR A 233 8.52 34.85 38.79
CA THR A 233 7.48 33.87 39.09
C THR A 233 6.59 33.78 37.86
N PRO A 234 6.58 32.67 37.09
CA PRO A 234 5.55 32.48 36.09
C PRO A 234 4.24 32.19 36.83
N THR A 235 3.35 33.18 36.87
CA THR A 235 1.94 32.93 37.18
C THR A 235 1.33 32.19 35.99
N ALA A 236 1.38 30.87 36.01
CA ALA A 236 0.56 30.05 35.14
C ALA A 236 -0.90 30.30 35.53
N THR A 237 -1.62 31.07 34.71
CA THR A 237 -3.08 31.04 34.70
C THR A 237 -3.47 29.61 34.32
N PRO A 238 -4.33 28.91 35.07
CA PRO A 238 -4.75 27.57 34.71
C PRO A 238 -5.45 27.63 33.35
N THR A 239 -4.77 27.14 32.32
CA THR A 239 -5.38 26.83 31.02
C THR A 239 -6.56 25.90 31.27
N PRO A 240 -7.74 26.13 30.66
CA PRO A 240 -8.88 25.24 30.81
C PRO A 240 -8.48 23.79 30.47
N PRO A 241 -9.16 22.79 31.05
CA PRO A 241 -8.86 21.38 30.81
C PRO A 241 -8.74 21.14 29.31
N PRO A 242 -7.72 20.38 28.83
CA PRO A 242 -7.66 20.02 27.42
C PRO A 242 -9.01 19.41 27.04
N GLY A 243 -9.73 20.08 26.14
CA GLY A 243 -10.78 19.42 25.38
C GLY A 243 -10.17 18.13 24.85
N SER A 244 -10.84 17.01 25.13
CA SER A 244 -10.48 15.66 24.72
C SER A 244 -9.46 15.68 23.59
N CYS A 245 -8.20 15.27 23.86
CA CYS A 245 -7.29 14.93 22.78
C CYS A 245 -8.07 14.00 21.87
N ALA A 246 -8.44 14.46 20.67
CA ALA A 246 -9.02 13.60 19.66
C ALA A 246 -7.93 12.56 19.39
N VAL A 247 -8.05 11.41 20.04
CA VAL A 247 -7.17 10.27 19.77
C VAL A 247 -7.42 9.99 18.30
N ALA A 248 -6.38 10.13 17.48
CA ALA A 248 -6.46 9.82 16.07
C ALA A 248 -7.03 8.39 15.89
N ASN A 249 -7.47 8.04 14.68
CA ASN A 249 -7.93 6.69 14.33
C ASN A 249 -6.77 5.67 14.38
N THR A 250 -6.16 5.50 15.54
CA THR A 250 -5.01 4.65 15.81
C THR A 250 -5.54 3.26 16.13
N SER A 251 -5.16 2.30 15.30
CA SER A 251 -5.45 0.89 15.56
C SER A 251 -4.61 0.39 16.72
N VAL A 252 -5.26 -0.18 17.73
CA VAL A 252 -4.61 -0.83 18.86
C VAL A 252 -4.89 -2.31 18.77
N TYR A 253 -3.86 -3.13 18.95
CA TYR A 253 -3.96 -4.59 19.00
C TYR A 253 -3.95 -5.06 20.45
N GLY A 254 -4.76 -6.07 20.75
CA GLY A 254 -4.77 -6.77 22.02
C GLY A 254 -4.75 -8.28 21.80
N TYR A 255 -4.31 -9.02 22.81
CA TYR A 255 -4.31 -10.47 22.80
C TYR A 255 -5.04 -10.99 24.04
N ASN A 256 -6.10 -11.78 23.83
CA ASN A 256 -6.78 -12.51 24.88
C ASN A 256 -6.14 -13.90 25.00
N ARG A 257 -5.37 -14.12 26.07
CA ARG A 257 -4.66 -15.36 26.32
C ARG A 257 -5.61 -16.53 26.62
N ASP A 258 -6.70 -16.27 27.33
CA ASP A 258 -7.62 -17.32 27.78
C ASP A 258 -8.38 -17.94 26.60
N THR A 259 -8.72 -17.11 25.60
CA THR A 259 -9.40 -17.57 24.38
C THR A 259 -8.45 -17.76 23.19
N ASN A 260 -7.17 -17.44 23.35
CA ASN A 260 -6.15 -17.39 22.29
C ASN A 260 -6.59 -16.58 21.05
N ARG A 261 -7.05 -15.34 21.29
CA ARG A 261 -7.56 -14.47 20.21
C ARG A 261 -6.83 -13.15 20.12
N LEU A 262 -6.51 -12.75 18.90
CA LEU A 262 -6.02 -11.42 18.57
C LEU A 262 -7.20 -10.51 18.27
N VAL A 263 -7.24 -9.36 18.94
CA VAL A 263 -8.25 -8.32 18.74
C VAL A 263 -7.61 -7.04 18.24
N ARG A 264 -8.39 -6.25 17.49
CA ARG A 264 -8.03 -4.88 17.10
C ARG A 264 -9.21 -3.97 17.35
N PHE A 265 -8.97 -2.77 17.82
CA PHE A 265 -9.99 -1.72 17.95
C PHE A 265 -9.40 -0.36 17.61
N ASN A 266 -10.27 0.60 17.32
CA ASN A 266 -9.86 2.00 17.20
C ASN A 266 -9.71 2.58 18.61
N ALA A 267 -8.58 3.22 18.90
CA ALA A 267 -8.33 3.88 20.18
C ALA A 267 -9.39 4.95 20.51
N ALA A 268 -10.01 5.56 19.49
CA ALA A 268 -11.12 6.50 19.66
C ALA A 268 -12.46 5.83 20.04
N THR A 269 -12.62 4.53 19.75
CA THR A 269 -13.85 3.75 20.02
C THR A 269 -13.50 2.33 20.51
N PRO A 270 -12.88 2.18 21.70
CA PRO A 270 -12.34 0.90 22.17
C PRO A 270 -13.39 -0.18 22.42
N GLY A 271 -14.67 0.18 22.54
CA GLY A 271 -15.78 -0.76 22.72
C GLY A 271 -16.21 -1.50 21.45
N THR A 272 -15.64 -1.18 20.29
CA THR A 272 -15.96 -1.83 19.01
C THR A 272 -14.73 -2.54 18.47
N LEU A 273 -14.79 -3.87 18.39
CA LEU A 273 -13.75 -4.68 17.79
C LEU A 273 -13.81 -4.58 16.27
N LEU A 274 -12.69 -4.19 15.68
CA LEU A 274 -12.43 -4.15 14.23
C LEU A 274 -11.83 -5.46 13.70
N LEU A 275 -11.27 -6.26 14.61
CA LEU A 275 -10.69 -7.57 14.35
C LEU A 275 -10.90 -8.42 15.59
N ASP A 276 -11.25 -9.67 15.38
CA ASP A 276 -11.40 -10.63 16.46
C ASP A 276 -11.20 -12.03 15.88
N VAL A 277 -9.98 -12.55 15.95
CA VAL A 277 -9.57 -13.79 15.26
C VAL A 277 -8.81 -14.71 16.19
N ALA A 278 -8.97 -16.02 16.04
CA ALA A 278 -8.17 -16.99 16.76
C ALA A 278 -6.75 -17.04 16.17
N LEU A 279 -5.73 -17.16 17.03
CA LEU A 279 -4.38 -17.38 16.55
C LEU A 279 -4.21 -18.83 16.11
N THR A 280 -3.68 -19.03 14.90
CA THR A 280 -3.34 -20.34 14.33
C THR A 280 -1.83 -20.42 14.07
N GLY A 281 -1.25 -21.62 13.99
CA GLY A 281 0.21 -21.80 13.81
C GLY A 281 1.04 -21.75 15.10
N LEU A 282 0.38 -21.58 16.26
CA LEU A 282 0.97 -21.79 17.58
C LEU A 282 1.11 -23.28 17.86
N ALA A 283 2.24 -23.68 18.45
CA ALA A 283 2.42 -25.04 18.96
C ALA A 283 1.58 -25.26 20.24
N THR A 284 1.48 -26.51 20.69
CA THR A 284 0.86 -26.82 21.98
C THR A 284 1.55 -26.04 23.11
N ASP A 285 0.74 -25.41 23.96
CA ASP A 285 1.18 -24.58 25.10
C ASP A 285 2.03 -23.35 24.73
N GLU A 286 2.05 -22.94 23.46
CA GLU A 286 2.66 -21.69 23.00
C GLU A 286 1.67 -20.54 23.10
N PHE A 287 2.13 -19.41 23.63
CA PHE A 287 1.32 -18.20 23.75
C PHE A 287 2.10 -16.97 23.30
N LEU A 288 1.36 -15.97 22.83
CA LEU A 288 1.91 -14.68 22.51
C LEU A 288 2.25 -13.93 23.80
N VAL A 289 3.50 -13.48 23.94
CA VAL A 289 4.02 -12.79 25.14
C VAL A 289 4.36 -11.32 24.87
N GLY A 290 4.49 -10.94 23.60
CA GLY A 290 4.69 -9.55 23.19
C GLY A 290 4.20 -9.34 21.77
N ILE A 291 3.75 -8.11 21.49
CA ILE A 291 3.30 -7.67 20.17
C ILE A 291 3.93 -6.32 19.83
N ASP A 292 4.31 -6.17 18.58
CA ASP A 292 4.88 -4.94 18.03
C ASP A 292 4.21 -4.67 16.68
N TYR A 293 3.31 -3.70 16.65
CA TYR A 293 2.69 -3.25 15.42
C TYR A 293 3.56 -2.16 14.79
N ARG A 294 4.00 -2.40 13.56
CA ARG A 294 4.81 -1.46 12.78
C ARG A 294 3.90 -0.67 11.84
N PRO A 295 3.40 0.52 12.25
CA PRO A 295 2.40 1.26 11.49
C PRO A 295 2.87 1.65 10.08
N ALA A 296 4.18 1.85 9.90
CA ALA A 296 4.77 2.20 8.61
C ALA A 296 4.62 1.09 7.55
N GLY A 297 4.52 -0.18 7.96
CA GLY A 297 4.38 -1.32 7.05
C GLY A 297 3.14 -2.19 7.31
N GLY A 298 2.27 -1.79 8.26
CA GLY A 298 1.11 -2.58 8.69
C GLY A 298 1.42 -3.98 9.24
N ALA A 299 2.71 -4.29 9.43
CA ALA A 299 3.16 -5.58 9.91
C ALA A 299 2.91 -5.69 11.42
N LEU A 300 2.35 -6.81 11.84
CA LEU A 300 2.24 -7.18 13.23
C LEU A 300 3.25 -8.26 13.52
N TYR A 301 4.26 -7.93 14.32
CA TYR A 301 5.21 -8.89 14.83
C TYR A 301 4.86 -9.27 16.26
N GLY A 302 5.30 -10.45 16.65
CA GLY A 302 5.09 -10.97 17.98
C GLY A 302 6.28 -11.77 18.48
N ILE A 303 6.33 -11.94 19.79
CA ILE A 303 7.16 -12.95 20.43
C ILE A 303 6.21 -14.01 20.97
N VAL A 304 6.44 -15.26 20.57
CA VAL A 304 5.70 -16.41 21.05
C VAL A 304 6.64 -17.26 21.87
N ALA A 305 6.15 -17.74 23.02
CA ALA A 305 6.93 -18.57 23.91
C ALA A 305 6.08 -19.67 24.56
N ASN A 306 6.76 -20.76 24.90
CA ASN A 306 6.30 -21.76 25.86
C ASN A 306 7.45 -22.05 26.87
N ALA A 307 7.33 -23.12 27.64
CA ALA A 307 8.33 -23.48 28.64
C ALA A 307 9.74 -23.79 28.07
N THR A 308 9.84 -24.16 26.80
CA THR A 308 11.08 -24.69 26.19
C THR A 308 11.54 -23.95 24.94
N ARG A 309 10.69 -23.08 24.37
CA ARG A 309 10.89 -22.45 23.07
C ARG A 309 10.46 -20.99 23.10
N THR A 310 11.23 -20.13 22.45
CA THR A 310 10.87 -18.72 22.19
C THR A 310 11.20 -18.40 20.73
N ARG A 311 10.30 -17.72 20.03
CA ARG A 311 10.52 -17.32 18.63
C ARG A 311 9.84 -16.01 18.30
N VAL A 312 10.44 -15.31 17.33
CA VAL A 312 9.82 -14.13 16.70
C VAL A 312 8.89 -14.61 15.61
N VAL A 313 7.72 -13.98 15.51
CA VAL A 313 6.69 -14.34 14.54
C VAL A 313 6.16 -13.09 13.84
N ALA A 314 5.68 -13.27 12.61
CA ALA A 314 4.75 -12.37 11.96
C ALA A 314 3.34 -12.93 12.15
N ILE A 315 2.38 -12.04 12.38
CA ILE A 315 0.97 -12.39 12.58
C ILE A 315 0.16 -11.69 11.50
N ASN A 316 -0.53 -12.45 10.66
CA ASN A 316 -1.40 -11.88 9.64
C ASN A 316 -2.80 -11.54 10.22
N GLN A 317 -3.62 -10.85 9.43
CA GLN A 317 -4.95 -10.41 9.87
C GLN A 317 -5.95 -11.55 10.02
N SER A 318 -5.68 -12.73 9.45
CA SER A 318 -6.48 -13.94 9.69
C SER A 318 -6.11 -14.65 11.01
N GLY A 319 -5.12 -14.14 11.74
CA GLY A 319 -4.60 -14.74 12.97
C GLY A 319 -3.54 -15.82 12.75
N GLU A 320 -3.05 -16.00 11.52
CA GLU A 320 -1.98 -16.97 11.25
C GLU A 320 -0.64 -16.44 11.78
N VAL A 321 0.04 -17.30 12.54
CA VAL A 321 1.33 -17.03 13.14
C VAL A 321 2.41 -17.77 12.38
N VAL A 322 3.30 -17.01 11.74
CA VAL A 322 4.42 -17.54 10.95
C VAL A 322 5.73 -17.15 11.62
N GLN A 323 6.60 -18.13 11.84
CA GLN A 323 7.92 -17.87 12.42
C GLN A 323 8.77 -17.01 11.47
N VAL A 324 9.44 -16.01 12.04
CA VAL A 324 10.38 -15.14 11.34
C VAL A 324 11.78 -15.42 11.87
N GLY A 325 12.64 -15.92 10.98
CA GLY A 325 14.01 -16.25 11.33
C GLY A 325 14.13 -17.49 12.23
N ASN A 326 15.29 -17.62 12.87
CA ASN A 326 15.60 -18.75 13.73
C ASN A 326 14.92 -18.62 15.10
N GLU A 327 14.82 -19.74 15.81
CA GLU A 327 14.39 -19.71 17.21
C GLU A 327 15.36 -18.88 18.05
N LEU A 328 14.81 -18.16 19.02
CA LEU A 328 15.61 -17.48 20.02
C LEU A 328 16.08 -18.54 21.02
N THR A 329 17.20 -19.19 20.71
CA THR A 329 17.84 -20.12 21.63
C THR A 329 18.59 -19.34 22.70
N THR A 330 18.68 -19.90 23.91
CA THR A 330 19.42 -19.29 25.03
C THR A 330 20.95 -19.31 24.86
N ASP A 331 21.48 -19.52 23.66
CA ASP A 331 22.92 -19.74 23.44
C ASP A 331 23.68 -18.46 23.10
N ALA A 332 23.55 -17.46 23.99
CA ALA A 332 24.46 -16.32 24.08
C ALA A 332 25.24 -16.34 25.41
N ARG A 333 25.59 -17.52 25.92
CA ARG A 333 26.75 -17.67 26.82
C ARG A 333 28.05 -17.67 26.01
N LEU A 334 28.23 -16.65 25.18
CA LEU A 334 29.58 -16.27 24.74
C LEU A 334 30.28 -15.71 25.98
N GLY A 335 31.30 -16.44 26.41
CA GLY A 335 31.99 -16.22 27.67
C GLY A 335 32.54 -14.81 27.80
N ILE A 336 31.88 -14.01 28.64
CA ILE A 336 32.57 -13.00 29.42
C ILE A 336 33.00 -13.72 30.70
N ARG A 337 34.25 -14.20 30.72
CA ARG A 337 34.92 -14.41 32.00
C ARG A 337 35.21 -13.02 32.56
N CYS A 338 34.76 -12.77 33.79
CA CYS A 338 35.16 -11.60 34.58
C CYS A 338 36.69 -11.51 34.69
#